data_AF-A0A7X5WMG3-F1
#
_entry.id   AF-A0A7X5WMG3-F1
#
_cell.length_a   1.000
_cell.length_b   1.000
_cell.length_c   1.000
_cell.angle_alpha   90.00
_cell.angle_beta   90.00
_cell.angle_gamma   90.00
#
_symmetry.space_group_name_H-M   'P 1'
#
loop_
_entity.id
_entity.type
_entity.pdbx_description
1 polymer ?
#
loop_
_entity_poly.entity_id
_entity_poly.type
_entity_poly.pdbx_seq_one_letter_code
_entity_poly.pdbx_strand_id
1 'polypeptide(L)'
;EFGGRNASVLEQLVYLEEMAAARAPGPVNAIGVANIAPAIMTIGTEEQQTRFLRPLLRGDEIWSQGMSEPDAGSDLASLSCRAERDGDHFVVNGQKTWNSMGHRADWCQLYVRTDPTVPKHEGITCLLVDMTTPGIEARPIRSMGGDLGFADVFFDDVVVPVDAVLGGIGGGWHVATRTLGFERAGVAKLYLMLRAGYDRLLADTAGHRDDARVRQLLARRYTDTVLLQLLGWRTISALMRGRTPGPEGSVAKLAWSAGEQRMAETAVSILGMAALDGPWADRLAGSRSLSIAGGTTEVNKNILGERVLGLPREPALAV
;
A
#
# COMPACT_ATOMS: atom_id res chain seq x y z
N GLU A 1 -1.71 -12.22 22.06
CA GLU A 1 -2.79 -11.31 22.52
C GLU A 1 -3.97 -11.28 21.54
N PHE A 2 -3.80 -10.76 20.32
CA PHE A 2 -4.91 -10.55 19.36
C PHE A 2 -5.21 -11.70 18.39
N GLY A 3 -4.82 -12.94 18.73
CA GLY A 3 -5.10 -14.13 17.91
C GLY A 3 -4.07 -14.46 16.81
N GLY A 4 -3.02 -13.65 16.65
CA GLY A 4 -1.89 -13.97 15.77
C GLY A 4 -1.01 -15.12 16.30
N ARG A 5 -0.24 -15.75 15.41
CA ARG A 5 0.67 -16.87 15.73
C ARG A 5 1.89 -16.46 16.58
N ASN A 6 2.18 -15.16 16.68
CA ASN A 6 3.43 -14.64 17.25
C ASN A 6 4.69 -15.23 16.57
N ALA A 7 4.60 -15.42 15.25
CA ALA A 7 5.71 -15.95 14.46
C ALA A 7 6.86 -14.95 14.40
N SER A 8 8.08 -15.44 14.58
CA SER A 8 9.30 -14.68 14.37
C SER A 8 9.42 -14.17 12.92
N VAL A 9 10.28 -13.18 12.69
CA VAL A 9 10.54 -12.65 11.34
C VAL A 9 11.00 -13.74 10.37
N LEU A 10 11.80 -14.71 10.85
CA LEU A 10 12.25 -15.84 10.02
C LEU A 10 11.12 -16.80 9.69
N GLU A 11 10.25 -17.13 10.65
CA GLU A 11 9.08 -17.98 10.36
C GLU A 11 8.12 -17.31 9.37
N GLN A 12 7.92 -15.99 9.47
CA GLN A 12 7.14 -15.24 8.50
C GLN A 12 7.78 -15.25 7.11
N LEU A 13 9.10 -15.14 7.02
CA LEU A 13 9.83 -15.23 5.75
C LEU A 13 9.66 -16.60 5.11
N VAL A 14 9.90 -17.68 5.87
CA VAL A 14 9.74 -19.05 5.38
C VAL A 14 8.30 -19.26 4.91
N TYR A 15 7.31 -18.81 5.68
CA TYR A 15 5.91 -18.86 5.24
C TYR A 15 5.69 -18.17 3.90
N LEU A 16 6.22 -16.95 3.71
CA LEU A 16 6.08 -16.21 2.45
C LEU A 16 6.77 -16.94 1.28
N GLU A 17 7.96 -17.50 1.51
CA GLU A 17 8.71 -18.26 0.51
C GLU A 17 7.96 -19.52 0.07
N GLU A 18 7.45 -20.29 1.03
CA GLU A 18 6.67 -21.51 0.75
C GLU A 18 5.35 -21.20 0.03
N MET A 19 4.64 -20.15 0.46
CA MET A 19 3.41 -19.72 -0.21
C MET A 19 3.68 -19.25 -1.65
N ALA A 20 4.80 -18.55 -1.88
CA ALA A 20 5.21 -18.13 -3.22
C ALA A 20 5.61 -19.33 -4.09
N ALA A 21 6.37 -20.29 -3.55
CA ALA A 21 6.78 -21.51 -4.24
C ALA A 21 5.57 -22.36 -4.65
N ALA A 22 4.58 -22.48 -3.75
CA ALA A 22 3.32 -23.18 -4.01
C ALA A 22 2.36 -22.41 -4.93
N ARG A 23 2.67 -21.15 -5.29
CA ARG A 23 1.78 -20.23 -6.00
C ARG A 23 0.40 -20.11 -5.33
N ALA A 24 0.40 -20.14 -3.99
CA ALA A 24 -0.80 -20.08 -3.20
C ALA A 24 -1.46 -18.68 -3.28
N PRO A 25 -2.79 -18.60 -3.17
CA PRO A 25 -3.48 -17.31 -3.17
C PRO A 25 -3.04 -16.46 -1.97
N GLY A 26 -2.93 -15.14 -2.19
CA GLY A 26 -2.66 -14.19 -1.13
C GLY A 26 -3.87 -13.99 -0.19
N PRO A 27 -3.67 -13.31 0.95
CA PRO A 27 -4.77 -12.99 1.86
C PRO A 27 -5.77 -12.02 1.19
N VAL A 28 -7.06 -12.25 1.40
CA VAL A 28 -8.14 -11.37 0.89
C VAL A 28 -8.06 -9.98 1.52
N ASN A 29 -7.89 -9.92 2.85
CA ASN A 29 -7.80 -8.67 3.62
C ASN A 29 -6.36 -8.15 3.73
N ALA A 30 -5.63 -8.08 2.61
CA ALA A 30 -4.20 -7.77 2.61
C ALA A 30 -3.85 -6.42 3.26
N ILE A 31 -4.64 -5.38 2.97
CA ILE A 31 -4.44 -4.02 3.52
C ILE A 31 -4.79 -3.98 5.01
N GLY A 32 -5.90 -4.62 5.38
CA GLY A 32 -6.29 -4.78 6.79
C GLY A 32 -5.15 -5.38 7.60
N VAL A 33 -4.65 -6.54 7.19
CA VAL A 33 -3.62 -7.28 7.94
C VAL A 33 -2.26 -6.57 7.93
N ALA A 34 -1.81 -6.06 6.79
CA ALA A 34 -0.47 -5.51 6.66
C ALA A 34 -0.33 -4.10 7.24
N ASN A 35 -1.40 -3.29 7.23
CA ASN A 35 -1.31 -1.85 7.47
C ASN A 35 -2.22 -1.40 8.62
N ILE A 36 -3.50 -1.74 8.56
CA ILE A 36 -4.52 -1.19 9.47
C ILE A 36 -4.47 -1.87 10.84
N ALA A 37 -4.35 -3.20 10.89
CA ALA A 37 -4.23 -3.93 12.15
C ALA A 37 -3.03 -3.46 13.00
N PRO A 38 -1.81 -3.30 12.45
CA PRO A 38 -0.70 -2.70 13.20
C PRO A 38 -0.98 -1.29 13.74
N ALA A 39 -1.71 -0.44 13.00
CA ALA A 39 -2.10 0.87 13.48
C ALA A 39 -3.09 0.77 14.65
N ILE A 40 -4.11 -0.09 14.57
CA ILE A 40 -5.07 -0.32 15.66
C ILE A 40 -4.36 -0.94 16.88
N MET A 41 -3.45 -1.89 16.69
CA MET A 41 -2.66 -2.49 17.78
C MET A 41 -1.80 -1.48 18.55
N THR A 42 -1.35 -0.41 17.89
CA THR A 42 -0.41 0.56 18.48
C THR A 42 -1.09 1.82 18.99
N ILE A 43 -2.21 2.23 18.39
CA ILE A 43 -2.85 3.52 18.64
C ILE A 43 -4.32 3.36 19.09
N GLY A 44 -4.94 2.21 18.81
CA GLY A 44 -6.33 1.97 19.16
C GLY A 44 -6.55 1.75 20.65
N THR A 45 -7.76 2.06 21.12
CA THR A 45 -8.18 1.75 22.50
C THR A 45 -8.31 0.24 22.71
N GLU A 46 -8.41 -0.21 23.96
CA GLU A 46 -8.61 -1.64 24.26
C GLU A 46 -9.91 -2.17 23.62
N GLU A 47 -10.97 -1.35 23.60
CA GLU A 47 -12.25 -1.68 22.97
C GLU A 47 -12.08 -1.83 21.45
N GLN A 48 -11.39 -0.89 20.79
CA GLN A 48 -11.13 -0.95 19.35
C GLN A 48 -10.27 -2.18 18.99
N GLN A 49 -9.21 -2.44 19.76
CA GLN A 49 -8.35 -3.61 19.56
C GLN A 49 -9.16 -4.92 19.70
N THR A 50 -9.99 -5.01 20.74
CA THR A 50 -10.85 -6.18 20.99
C THR A 50 -11.89 -6.37 19.89
N ARG A 51 -12.52 -5.29 19.44
CA ARG A 51 -13.58 -5.30 18.42
C ARG A 51 -13.06 -5.68 17.03
N PHE A 52 -11.92 -5.13 16.61
CA PHE A 52 -11.54 -5.16 15.19
C PHE A 52 -10.45 -6.19 14.85
N LEU A 53 -9.48 -6.45 15.74
CA LEU A 53 -8.27 -7.18 15.32
C LEU A 53 -8.52 -8.64 14.95
N ARG A 54 -9.41 -9.35 15.68
CA ARG A 54 -9.70 -10.77 15.40
C ARG A 54 -10.53 -10.98 14.13
N PRO A 55 -11.68 -10.29 13.92
CA PRO A 55 -12.43 -10.42 12.67
C PRO A 55 -11.60 -10.01 11.44
N LEU A 56 -10.85 -8.91 11.54
CA LEU A 56 -9.93 -8.45 10.51
C LEU A 56 -8.90 -9.52 10.15
N LEU A 57 -8.25 -10.14 11.15
CA LEU A 57 -7.24 -11.18 10.95
C LEU A 57 -7.81 -12.45 10.29
N ARG A 58 -9.04 -12.84 10.66
CA ARG A 58 -9.72 -14.00 10.08
C ARG A 58 -10.20 -13.76 8.65
N GLY A 59 -10.32 -12.49 8.24
CA GLY A 59 -10.91 -12.09 6.98
C GLY A 59 -12.44 -12.12 7.00
N ASP A 60 -13.05 -12.14 8.19
CA ASP A 60 -14.49 -12.02 8.37
C ASP A 60 -14.97 -10.59 8.05
N GLU A 61 -14.09 -9.60 8.21
CA GLU A 61 -14.30 -8.19 7.87
C GLU A 61 -13.14 -7.72 6.97
N ILE A 62 -13.46 -7.24 5.77
CA ILE A 62 -12.51 -6.71 4.79
C ILE A 62 -12.35 -5.21 4.99
N TRP A 63 -11.11 -4.74 4.98
CA TRP A 63 -10.80 -3.34 5.23
C TRP A 63 -10.25 -2.65 3.99
N SER A 64 -10.69 -1.40 3.81
CA SER A 64 -10.13 -0.44 2.87
C SER A 64 -9.47 0.72 3.62
N GLN A 65 -8.69 1.52 2.88
CA GLN A 65 -7.99 2.69 3.39
C GLN A 65 -8.43 3.91 2.58
N GLY A 66 -9.06 4.88 3.23
CA GLY A 66 -9.58 6.11 2.62
C GLY A 66 -8.67 7.30 2.85
N MET A 67 -7.51 7.32 2.18
CA MET A 67 -6.55 8.43 2.24
C MET A 67 -6.77 9.44 1.11
N SER A 68 -6.54 9.00 -0.13
CA SER A 68 -6.46 9.86 -1.32
C SER A 68 -7.81 10.47 -1.69
N GLU A 69 -7.75 11.70 -2.18
CA GLU A 69 -8.86 12.47 -2.75
C GLU A 69 -8.50 12.90 -4.17
N PRO A 70 -9.49 13.28 -5.01
CA PRO A 70 -9.22 13.78 -6.37
C PRO A 70 -8.14 14.87 -6.40
N ASP A 71 -8.18 15.79 -5.44
CA ASP A 71 -7.26 16.93 -5.34
C ASP A 71 -6.14 16.76 -4.29
N ALA A 72 -6.12 15.64 -3.55
CA ALA A 72 -5.15 15.39 -2.48
C ALA A 72 -4.65 13.93 -2.48
N GLY A 73 -3.53 13.68 -3.16
CA GLY A 73 -2.84 12.39 -3.17
C GLY A 73 -1.47 12.46 -2.48
N SER A 74 -0.45 12.92 -3.21
CA SER A 74 0.91 13.07 -2.64
C SER A 74 0.95 14.10 -1.51
N ASP A 75 0.17 15.18 -1.64
CA ASP A 75 -0.08 16.14 -0.56
C ASP A 75 -1.31 15.72 0.26
N LEU A 76 -1.20 14.57 0.93
CA LEU A 76 -2.26 14.04 1.80
C LEU A 76 -2.69 15.06 2.88
N ALA A 77 -1.78 15.92 3.32
CA ALA A 77 -2.05 16.95 4.31
C ALA A 77 -3.12 17.94 3.87
N SER A 78 -3.33 18.11 2.57
CA SER A 78 -4.33 19.01 1.97
C SER A 78 -5.70 18.36 1.75
N LEU A 79 -5.94 17.16 2.29
CA LEU A 79 -7.26 16.52 2.23
C LEU A 79 -8.38 17.44 2.73
N SER A 80 -9.55 17.32 2.09
CA SER A 80 -10.73 18.17 2.24
C SER A 80 -12.02 17.42 2.59
N CYS A 81 -12.06 16.09 2.47
CA CYS A 81 -13.15 15.29 3.04
C CYS A 81 -13.23 15.62 4.53
N ARG A 82 -14.38 16.09 4.99
CA ARG A 82 -14.52 16.73 6.30
C ARG A 82 -15.44 15.94 7.20
N ALA A 83 -15.22 16.10 8.50
CA ALA A 83 -16.07 15.56 9.54
C ALA A 83 -16.36 16.67 10.54
N GLU A 84 -17.61 17.12 10.58
CA GLU A 84 -18.07 18.15 11.50
C GLU A 84 -18.65 17.48 12.74
N ARG A 85 -18.21 17.88 13.93
CA ARG A 85 -18.69 17.27 15.18
C ARG A 85 -20.05 17.84 15.56
N ASP A 86 -21.01 16.95 15.79
CA ASP A 86 -22.32 17.27 16.37
C ASP A 86 -22.54 16.38 17.61
N GLY A 87 -22.28 16.92 18.79
CA GLY A 87 -22.40 16.20 20.05
C GLY A 87 -21.47 14.98 20.16
N ASP A 88 -22.07 13.79 20.12
CA ASP A 88 -21.45 12.47 20.28
C ASP A 88 -21.12 11.77 18.95
N HIS A 89 -21.36 12.43 17.82
CA HIS A 89 -21.02 11.93 16.50
C HIS A 89 -20.38 13.00 15.62
N PHE A 90 -19.92 12.57 14.45
CA PHE A 90 -19.48 13.39 13.34
C PHE A 90 -20.44 13.22 12.18
N VAL A 91 -20.64 14.30 11.42
CA VAL A 91 -21.28 14.26 10.09
C VAL A 91 -20.17 14.38 9.05
N VAL A 92 -19.97 13.32 8.28
CA VAL A 92 -18.88 13.18 7.30
C VAL A 92 -19.37 13.49 5.90
N ASN A 93 -18.66 14.38 5.21
CA ASN A 93 -18.98 14.84 3.87
C ASN A 93 -17.73 14.93 2.99
N GLY A 94 -17.78 14.33 1.80
CA GLY A 94 -16.70 14.43 0.81
C GLY A 94 -16.51 13.18 -0.04
N GLN A 95 -15.30 13.02 -0.58
CA GLN A 95 -14.97 11.90 -1.46
C GLN A 95 -13.56 11.38 -1.16
N LYS A 96 -13.40 10.06 -1.25
CA LYS A 96 -12.11 9.38 -1.41
C LYS A 96 -12.04 8.71 -2.77
N THR A 97 -10.84 8.54 -3.30
CA THR A 97 -10.59 7.92 -4.61
C THR A 97 -9.41 6.95 -4.53
N TRP A 98 -9.33 6.04 -5.50
CA TRP A 98 -8.34 4.97 -5.55
C TRP A 98 -8.36 4.07 -4.31
N ASN A 99 -9.51 3.95 -3.63
CA ASN A 99 -9.66 3.08 -2.47
C ASN A 99 -9.63 1.62 -2.92
N SER A 100 -8.49 0.97 -2.68
CA SER A 100 -8.34 -0.48 -2.90
C SER A 100 -9.44 -1.23 -2.16
N MET A 101 -10.18 -2.07 -2.88
CA MET A 101 -11.32 -2.85 -2.37
C MET A 101 -12.47 -2.03 -1.76
N GLY A 102 -12.52 -0.70 -1.94
CA GLY A 102 -13.52 0.15 -1.26
C GLY A 102 -14.97 -0.26 -1.48
N HIS A 103 -15.30 -0.76 -2.68
CA HIS A 103 -16.63 -1.27 -3.03
C HIS A 103 -16.96 -2.68 -2.50
N ARG A 104 -16.01 -3.33 -1.81
CA ARG A 104 -16.14 -4.67 -1.21
C ARG A 104 -15.72 -4.69 0.26
N ALA A 105 -15.36 -3.54 0.81
CA ALA A 105 -14.87 -3.45 2.18
C ALA A 105 -16.06 -3.28 3.12
N ASP A 106 -15.99 -3.95 4.26
CA ASP A 106 -16.94 -3.80 5.37
C ASP A 106 -16.57 -2.56 6.20
N TRP A 107 -15.28 -2.25 6.28
CA TRP A 107 -14.75 -1.13 7.06
C TRP A 107 -13.74 -0.28 6.26
N CYS A 108 -13.66 1.00 6.61
CA CYS A 108 -12.69 1.94 6.08
C CYS A 108 -11.92 2.64 7.19
N GLN A 109 -10.58 2.59 7.11
CA GLN A 109 -9.73 3.52 7.83
C GLN A 109 -9.73 4.86 7.08
N LEU A 110 -10.60 5.77 7.49
CA LEU A 110 -10.91 7.02 6.79
C LEU A 110 -10.18 8.21 7.42
N TYR A 111 -9.54 9.04 6.61
CA TYR A 111 -8.88 10.26 7.06
C TYR A 111 -9.69 11.49 6.65
N VAL A 112 -10.05 12.33 7.61
CA VAL A 112 -10.94 13.48 7.44
C VAL A 112 -10.38 14.74 8.07
N ARG A 113 -10.75 15.89 7.51
CA ARG A 113 -10.54 17.21 8.08
C ARG A 113 -11.56 17.46 9.18
N THR A 114 -11.10 17.63 10.42
CA THR A 114 -11.96 18.02 11.56
C THR A 114 -11.72 19.46 12.01
N ASP A 115 -10.55 20.02 11.72
CA ASP A 115 -10.25 21.43 12.03
C ASP A 115 -9.44 22.06 10.88
N PRO A 116 -10.04 22.98 10.09
CA PRO A 116 -9.35 23.68 9.01
C PRO A 116 -8.56 24.91 9.48
N THR A 117 -8.64 25.29 10.75
CA THR A 117 -8.04 26.52 11.29
C THR A 117 -6.65 26.32 11.87
N VAL A 118 -6.28 25.07 12.15
CA VAL A 118 -4.97 24.65 12.66
C VAL A 118 -4.02 24.24 11.52
N PRO A 119 -2.71 24.07 11.76
CA PRO A 119 -1.80 23.53 10.76
C PRO A 119 -2.34 22.25 10.11
N LYS A 120 -2.17 22.11 8.80
CA LYS A 120 -2.79 21.06 7.99
C LYS A 120 -2.64 19.64 8.57
N HIS A 121 -1.50 19.31 9.17
CA HIS A 121 -1.29 17.99 9.78
C HIS A 121 -2.06 17.78 11.09
N GLU A 122 -2.29 18.84 11.86
CA GLU A 122 -2.95 18.80 13.17
C GLU A 122 -4.47 18.80 13.05
N GLY A 123 -5.00 19.22 11.90
CA GLY A 123 -6.44 19.27 11.64
C GLY A 123 -7.06 17.98 11.08
N ILE A 124 -6.29 16.88 10.99
CA ILE A 124 -6.73 15.61 10.39
C ILE A 124 -7.09 14.63 11.51
N THR A 125 -8.21 13.94 11.38
CA THR A 125 -8.65 12.85 12.27
C THR A 125 -8.79 11.55 11.48
N CYS A 126 -8.48 10.42 12.10
CA CYS A 126 -8.72 9.09 11.53
C CYS A 126 -9.99 8.49 12.15
N LEU A 127 -10.92 8.04 11.32
CA LEU A 127 -12.17 7.37 11.71
C LEU A 127 -12.16 5.91 11.22
N LEU A 128 -12.67 4.99 12.02
CA LEU A 128 -12.94 3.61 11.64
C LEU A 128 -14.42 3.49 11.25
N VAL A 129 -14.71 3.54 9.96
CA VAL A 129 -16.08 3.72 9.44
C VAL A 129 -16.62 2.42 8.89
N ASP A 130 -17.82 2.05 9.33
CA ASP A 130 -18.61 0.96 8.75
C ASP A 130 -19.11 1.42 7.37
N MET A 131 -18.73 0.68 6.33
CA MET A 131 -19.03 1.03 4.93
C MET A 131 -20.50 0.80 4.56
N THR A 132 -21.30 0.19 5.44
CA THR A 132 -22.75 0.03 5.30
C THR A 132 -23.54 1.21 5.88
N THR A 133 -22.86 2.17 6.54
CA THR A 133 -23.50 3.36 7.10
C THR A 133 -24.25 4.14 6.01
N PRO A 134 -25.52 4.54 6.24
CA PRO A 134 -26.27 5.33 5.27
C PRO A 134 -25.54 6.60 4.85
N GLY A 135 -25.63 6.94 3.56
CA GLY A 135 -24.92 8.08 2.95
C GLY A 135 -23.56 7.73 2.35
N ILE A 136 -23.07 6.50 2.53
CA ILE A 136 -21.85 6.01 1.88
C ILE A 136 -22.21 5.38 0.52
N GLU A 137 -21.54 5.83 -0.54
CA GLU A 137 -21.63 5.20 -1.86
C GLU A 137 -20.23 4.85 -2.37
N ALA A 138 -19.98 3.57 -2.67
CA ALA A 138 -18.73 3.12 -3.26
C ALA A 138 -18.90 2.74 -4.74
N ARG A 139 -18.23 3.46 -5.64
CA ARG A 139 -18.29 3.27 -7.09
C ARG A 139 -17.00 2.61 -7.59
N PRO A 140 -17.04 1.37 -8.11
CA PRO A 140 -15.85 0.71 -8.64
C PRO A 140 -15.23 1.47 -9.81
N ILE A 141 -13.90 1.61 -9.81
CA ILE A 141 -13.13 2.22 -10.89
C ILE A 141 -12.59 1.10 -11.78
N ARG A 142 -12.88 1.17 -13.08
CA ARG A 142 -12.27 0.28 -14.07
C ARG A 142 -10.86 0.77 -14.40
N SER A 143 -9.87 -0.03 -14.06
CA SER A 143 -8.47 0.26 -14.38
C SER A 143 -8.19 0.11 -15.87
N MET A 144 -7.04 0.60 -16.33
CA MET A 144 -6.54 0.35 -17.69
C MET A 144 -6.39 -1.15 -18.00
N GLY A 145 -6.09 -1.98 -16.99
CA GLY A 145 -6.05 -3.44 -17.10
C GLY A 145 -7.44 -4.09 -17.08
N GLY A 146 -8.52 -3.31 -17.01
CA GLY A 146 -9.90 -3.80 -17.04
C GLY A 146 -10.42 -4.32 -15.70
N ASP A 147 -9.57 -4.49 -14.68
CA ASP A 147 -9.98 -4.91 -13.34
C ASP A 147 -10.73 -3.82 -12.58
N LEU A 148 -11.47 -4.26 -11.54
CA LEU A 148 -12.24 -3.41 -10.65
C LEU A 148 -11.66 -3.49 -9.23
N GLY A 149 -10.35 -3.33 -9.08
CA GLY A 149 -9.67 -3.40 -7.78
C GLY A 149 -9.86 -2.16 -6.89
N PHE A 150 -10.28 -1.03 -7.46
CA PHE A 150 -10.36 0.27 -6.78
C PHE A 150 -11.80 0.81 -6.79
N ALA A 151 -12.06 1.78 -5.92
CA ALA A 151 -13.33 2.51 -5.90
C ALA A 151 -13.12 4.00 -5.57
N ASP A 152 -14.00 4.82 -6.11
CA ASP A 152 -14.36 6.10 -5.50
C ASP A 152 -15.35 5.83 -4.37
N VAL A 153 -15.21 6.52 -3.25
CA VAL A 153 -16.13 6.42 -2.11
C VAL A 153 -16.62 7.82 -1.75
N PHE A 154 -17.92 8.01 -1.83
CA PHE A 154 -18.62 9.26 -1.54
C PHE A 154 -19.27 9.17 -0.17
N PHE A 155 -19.24 10.28 0.56
CA PHE A 155 -19.84 10.44 1.87
C PHE A 155 -20.76 11.66 1.80
N ASP A 156 -22.06 11.43 1.99
CA ASP A 156 -23.11 12.46 2.01
C ASP A 156 -23.86 12.37 3.34
N ASP A 157 -23.63 13.35 4.22
CA ASP A 157 -24.18 13.44 5.57
C ASP A 157 -24.07 12.13 6.40
N VAL A 158 -22.92 11.47 6.31
CA VAL A 158 -22.68 10.17 6.97
C VAL A 158 -22.43 10.38 8.46
N VAL A 159 -23.29 9.81 9.30
CA VAL A 159 -23.20 9.90 10.76
C VAL A 159 -22.25 8.84 11.31
N VAL A 160 -21.14 9.27 11.92
CA VAL A 160 -20.11 8.39 12.49
C VAL A 160 -19.92 8.71 13.97
N PRO A 161 -20.03 7.75 14.91
CA PRO A 161 -19.88 8.04 16.34
C PRO A 161 -18.46 8.49 16.69
N VAL A 162 -18.31 9.30 17.74
CA VAL A 162 -16.99 9.84 18.17
C VAL A 162 -16.04 8.73 18.65
N ASP A 163 -16.54 7.59 19.11
CA ASP A 163 -15.72 6.44 19.52
C ASP A 163 -15.07 5.70 18.34
N ALA A 164 -15.48 5.99 17.10
CA ALA A 164 -14.82 5.53 15.88
C ALA A 164 -13.45 6.22 15.64
N VAL A 165 -13.12 7.26 16.42
CA VAL A 165 -11.85 7.98 16.29
C VAL A 165 -10.68 7.08 16.70
N LEU A 166 -9.75 6.85 15.77
CA LEU A 166 -8.47 6.20 16.04
C LEU A 166 -7.40 7.26 16.32
N GLY A 167 -6.77 7.20 17.50
CA GLY A 167 -5.64 8.06 17.85
C GLY A 167 -5.98 9.49 18.28
N GLY A 168 -7.24 9.76 18.60
CA GLY A 168 -7.73 11.06 19.06
C GLY A 168 -8.02 12.06 17.93
N ILE A 169 -8.87 13.04 18.23
CA ILE A 169 -9.23 14.13 17.30
C ILE A 169 -7.97 14.96 17.01
N GLY A 170 -7.69 15.22 15.73
CA GLY A 170 -6.46 15.86 15.26
C GLY A 170 -5.23 14.94 15.20
N GLY A 171 -5.34 13.69 15.69
CA GLY A 171 -4.27 12.70 15.71
C GLY A 171 -4.09 11.93 14.39
N GLY A 172 -4.90 12.21 13.37
CA GLY A 172 -4.97 11.43 12.13
C GLY A 172 -3.67 11.42 11.32
N TRP A 173 -2.87 12.48 11.38
CA TRP A 173 -1.54 12.47 10.74
C TRP A 173 -0.56 11.48 11.41
N HIS A 174 -0.63 11.35 12.74
CA HIS A 174 0.15 10.34 13.46
C HIS A 174 -0.27 8.93 13.03
N VAL A 175 -1.57 8.68 12.93
CA VAL A 175 -2.10 7.40 12.43
C VAL A 175 -1.63 7.12 11.00
N ALA A 176 -1.75 8.09 10.09
CA ALA A 176 -1.35 7.93 8.69
C ALA A 176 0.14 7.58 8.56
N THR A 177 1.01 8.30 9.26
CA THR A 177 2.46 8.06 9.21
C THR A 177 2.85 6.70 9.80
N ARG A 178 2.14 6.22 10.83
CA ARG A 178 2.33 4.86 11.36
C ARG A 178 1.87 3.79 10.37
N THR A 179 0.65 3.91 9.83
CA THR A 179 0.10 2.99 8.82
C THR A 179 1.03 2.85 7.62
N LEU A 180 1.47 3.98 7.04
CA LEU A 180 2.38 4.00 5.88
C LEU A 180 3.80 3.51 6.22
N GLY A 181 4.21 3.53 7.49
CA GLY A 181 5.46 2.95 7.95
C GLY A 181 5.49 1.42 7.80
N PHE A 182 4.36 0.76 8.09
CA PHE A 182 4.25 -0.70 7.99
C PHE A 182 4.15 -1.20 6.54
N GLU A 183 3.49 -0.44 5.65
CA GLU A 183 3.43 -0.73 4.21
C GLU A 183 4.82 -0.94 3.58
N ARG A 184 5.83 -0.23 4.08
CA ARG A 184 7.20 -0.22 3.56
C ARG A 184 8.08 -1.33 4.11
N ALA A 185 7.62 -2.09 5.12
CA ALA A 185 8.40 -3.16 5.75
C ALA A 185 8.43 -4.46 4.92
N GLY A 186 7.56 -4.60 3.91
CA GLY A 186 7.35 -5.84 3.14
C GLY A 186 8.40 -6.19 2.07
N VAL A 187 9.68 -5.84 2.23
CA VAL A 187 10.69 -6.01 1.16
C VAL A 187 10.83 -7.47 0.68
N ALA A 188 10.70 -8.44 1.59
CA ALA A 188 10.71 -9.86 1.24
C ALA A 188 9.60 -10.22 0.24
N LYS A 189 8.39 -9.69 0.47
CA LYS A 189 7.25 -9.88 -0.43
C LYS A 189 7.51 -9.25 -1.80
N LEU A 190 8.08 -8.04 -1.84
CA LEU A 190 8.44 -7.37 -3.10
C LEU A 190 9.43 -8.19 -3.92
N TYR A 191 10.45 -8.76 -3.26
CA TYR A 191 11.39 -9.69 -3.89
C TYR A 191 10.68 -10.92 -4.46
N LEU A 192 9.85 -11.61 -3.66
CA LEU A 192 9.17 -12.84 -4.08
C LEU A 192 8.23 -12.60 -5.27
N MET A 193 7.50 -11.48 -5.27
CA MET A 193 6.64 -11.08 -6.39
C MET A 193 7.45 -10.86 -7.67
N LEU A 194 8.57 -10.12 -7.59
CA LEU A 194 9.42 -9.88 -8.76
C LEU A 194 10.07 -11.19 -9.23
N ARG A 195 10.50 -12.05 -8.30
CA ARG A 195 11.10 -13.35 -8.64
C ARG A 195 10.13 -14.26 -9.36
N ALA A 196 8.89 -14.38 -8.88
CA ALA A 196 7.85 -15.16 -9.54
C ALA A 196 7.56 -14.64 -10.97
N GLY A 197 7.53 -13.31 -11.15
CA GLY A 197 7.43 -12.69 -12.46
C GLY A 197 8.60 -13.02 -13.38
N TYR A 198 9.83 -13.04 -12.85
CA TYR A 198 11.01 -13.43 -13.60
C TYR A 198 11.00 -14.91 -14.02
N ASP A 199 10.61 -15.81 -13.12
CA ASP A 199 10.51 -17.24 -13.43
C ASP A 199 9.47 -17.51 -14.53
N ARG A 200 8.37 -16.76 -14.52
CA ARG A 200 7.40 -16.76 -15.61
C ARG A 200 7.99 -16.21 -16.91
N LEU A 201 8.69 -15.07 -16.86
CA LEU A 201 9.35 -14.49 -18.03
C LEU A 201 10.31 -15.49 -18.67
N LEU A 202 11.10 -16.20 -17.85
CA LEU A 202 11.96 -17.26 -18.33
C LEU A 202 11.15 -18.33 -19.06
N ALA A 203 10.11 -18.88 -18.42
CA ALA A 203 9.29 -19.94 -19.01
C ALA A 203 8.69 -19.52 -20.36
N ASP A 204 8.04 -18.35 -20.41
CA ASP A 204 7.33 -17.87 -21.60
C ASP A 204 8.28 -17.50 -22.75
N THR A 205 9.55 -17.18 -22.45
CA THR A 205 10.57 -16.83 -23.46
C THR A 205 11.50 -17.99 -23.82
N ALA A 206 11.20 -19.23 -23.41
CA ALA A 206 12.07 -20.40 -23.61
C ALA A 206 12.51 -20.60 -25.07
N GLY A 207 11.60 -20.39 -26.04
CA GLY A 207 11.89 -20.52 -27.46
C GLY A 207 12.75 -19.42 -28.08
N HIS A 208 13.11 -18.37 -27.32
CA HIS A 208 13.86 -17.21 -27.80
C HIS A 208 15.28 -17.12 -27.22
N ARG A 209 15.70 -18.12 -26.45
CA ARG A 209 16.94 -18.05 -25.64
C ARG A 209 18.22 -18.24 -26.44
N ASP A 210 18.16 -18.66 -27.71
CA ASP A 210 19.34 -18.75 -28.56
C ASP A 210 19.83 -17.38 -29.04
N ASP A 211 18.98 -16.35 -29.00
CA ASP A 211 19.36 -14.97 -29.28
C ASP A 211 20.16 -14.37 -28.12
N ALA A 212 21.39 -13.95 -28.39
CA ALA A 212 22.28 -13.29 -27.42
C ALA A 212 21.66 -12.01 -26.82
N ARG A 213 20.87 -11.25 -27.58
CA ARG A 213 20.17 -10.06 -27.09
C ARG A 213 19.10 -10.44 -26.05
N VAL A 214 18.33 -11.48 -26.33
CA VAL A 214 17.31 -12.00 -25.39
C VAL A 214 17.97 -12.48 -24.11
N ARG A 215 19.06 -13.25 -24.21
CA ARG A 215 19.85 -13.69 -23.04
C ARG A 215 20.33 -12.51 -22.20
N GLN A 216 20.80 -11.42 -22.82
CA GLN A 216 21.25 -10.24 -22.11
C GLN A 216 20.10 -9.50 -21.41
N LEU A 217 18.93 -9.42 -22.04
CA LEU A 217 17.74 -8.83 -21.43
C LEU A 217 17.28 -9.65 -20.20
N LEU A 218 17.23 -10.97 -20.33
CA LEU A 218 16.89 -11.88 -19.23
C LEU A 218 17.91 -11.77 -18.09
N ALA A 219 19.22 -11.71 -18.38
CA ALA A 219 20.25 -11.51 -17.37
C ALA A 219 20.05 -10.20 -16.59
N ARG A 220 19.69 -9.09 -17.28
CA ARG A 220 19.38 -7.82 -16.60
C ARG A 220 18.16 -7.92 -15.69
N ARG A 221 17.11 -8.64 -16.09
CA ARG A 221 15.93 -8.89 -15.25
C ARG A 221 16.23 -9.79 -14.05
N TYR A 222 17.11 -10.77 -14.23
CA TYR A 222 17.63 -11.56 -13.10
C TYR A 222 18.38 -10.68 -12.10
N THR A 223 19.25 -9.78 -12.57
CA THR A 223 19.95 -8.82 -11.70
C THR A 223 18.96 -7.97 -10.90
N ASP A 224 17.86 -7.51 -11.51
CA ASP A 224 16.80 -6.78 -10.80
C ASP A 224 16.24 -7.59 -9.62
N THR A 225 16.02 -8.91 -9.78
CA THR A 225 15.55 -9.80 -8.70
C THR A 225 16.58 -9.96 -7.59
N VAL A 226 17.87 -10.15 -7.95
CA VAL A 226 18.97 -10.32 -6.98
C VAL A 226 19.16 -9.03 -6.16
N LEU A 227 19.05 -7.86 -6.77
CA LEU A 227 19.15 -6.58 -6.07
C LEU A 227 18.08 -6.45 -4.97
N LEU A 228 16.82 -6.80 -5.27
CA LEU A 228 15.76 -6.82 -4.25
C LEU A 228 15.99 -7.87 -3.17
N GLN A 229 16.50 -9.05 -3.52
CA GLN A 229 16.83 -10.09 -2.55
C GLN A 229 17.86 -9.58 -1.54
N LEU A 230 18.94 -8.95 -2.02
CA LEU A 230 19.99 -8.38 -1.18
C LEU A 230 19.48 -7.23 -0.30
N LEU A 231 18.57 -6.39 -0.82
CA LEU A 231 17.89 -5.35 -0.04
C LEU A 231 17.00 -5.97 1.06
N GLY A 232 16.28 -7.04 0.73
CA GLY A 232 15.48 -7.82 1.67
C GLY A 232 16.31 -8.42 2.80
N TRP A 233 17.38 -9.14 2.46
CA TRP A 233 18.29 -9.72 3.45
C TRP A 233 18.91 -8.68 4.37
N ARG A 234 19.29 -7.51 3.83
CA ARG A 234 19.82 -6.40 4.64
C ARG A 234 18.78 -5.90 5.65
N THR A 235 17.54 -5.74 5.21
CA THR A 235 16.43 -5.27 6.05
C THR A 235 16.10 -6.29 7.14
N ILE A 236 15.99 -7.57 6.78
CA ILE A 236 15.71 -8.66 7.71
C ILE A 236 16.86 -8.81 8.73
N SER A 237 18.11 -8.73 8.27
CA SER A 237 19.29 -8.78 9.15
C SER A 237 19.31 -7.62 10.15
N ALA A 238 18.87 -6.43 9.74
CA ALA A 238 18.76 -5.27 10.62
C ALA A 238 17.65 -5.48 11.68
N LEU A 239 16.47 -5.94 11.26
CA LEU A 239 15.35 -6.28 12.13
C LEU A 239 15.74 -7.33 13.18
N MET A 240 16.42 -8.41 12.76
CA MET A 240 16.90 -9.45 13.66
C MET A 240 17.91 -8.94 14.71
N ARG A 241 18.56 -7.79 14.45
CA ARG A 241 19.46 -7.11 15.39
C ARG A 241 18.78 -5.99 16.18
N GLY A 242 17.45 -5.96 16.18
CA GLY A 242 16.65 -4.96 16.91
C GLY A 242 16.65 -3.56 16.29
N ARG A 243 17.10 -3.40 15.04
CA ARG A 243 17.00 -2.11 14.35
C ARG A 243 15.60 -1.94 13.77
N THR A 244 15.03 -0.75 13.93
CA THR A 244 13.75 -0.39 13.33
C THR A 244 13.94 -0.03 11.85
N PRO A 245 13.02 -0.40 10.94
CA PRO A 245 13.05 0.07 9.56
C PRO A 245 12.99 1.60 9.49
N GLY A 246 13.85 2.19 8.66
CA GLY A 246 13.91 3.63 8.46
C GLY A 246 13.58 4.07 7.02
N PRO A 247 13.87 5.34 6.68
CA PRO A 247 13.62 5.92 5.36
C PRO A 247 14.38 5.21 4.22
N GLU A 248 15.42 4.44 4.52
CA GLU A 248 16.15 3.62 3.55
C GLU A 248 15.28 2.55 2.86
N GLY A 249 14.12 2.19 3.45
CA GLY A 249 13.13 1.31 2.82
C GLY A 249 12.62 1.84 1.46
N SER A 250 12.68 3.15 1.23
CA SER A 250 12.35 3.77 -0.06
C SER A 250 13.22 3.27 -1.21
N VAL A 251 14.47 2.81 -0.95
CA VAL A 251 15.33 2.19 -1.98
C VAL A 251 14.70 0.92 -2.53
N ALA A 252 14.17 0.06 -1.66
CA ALA A 252 13.53 -1.19 -2.08
C ALA A 252 12.26 -0.93 -2.89
N LYS A 253 11.45 0.07 -2.48
CA LYS A 253 10.26 0.48 -3.24
C LYS A 253 10.63 0.93 -4.65
N LEU A 254 11.63 1.80 -4.80
CA LEU A 254 12.08 2.31 -6.09
C LEU A 254 12.67 1.21 -6.97
N ALA A 255 13.47 0.31 -6.39
CA ALA A 255 14.04 -0.82 -7.12
C ALA A 255 12.95 -1.77 -7.61
N TRP A 256 11.94 -2.03 -6.79
CA TRP A 256 10.83 -2.92 -7.13
C TRP A 256 9.93 -2.35 -8.21
N SER A 257 9.43 -1.12 -8.05
CA SER A 257 8.53 -0.52 -9.05
C SER A 257 9.19 -0.41 -10.43
N ALA A 258 10.47 -0.03 -10.47
CA ALA A 258 11.23 0.03 -11.70
C ALA A 258 11.54 -1.35 -12.28
N GLY A 259 11.83 -2.35 -11.42
CA GLY A 259 12.05 -3.74 -11.84
C GLY A 259 10.81 -4.37 -12.46
N GLU A 260 9.63 -4.14 -11.87
CA GLU A 260 8.33 -4.58 -12.37
C GLU A 260 8.02 -4.03 -13.76
N GLN A 261 8.19 -2.71 -13.95
CA GLN A 261 7.98 -2.06 -15.26
C GLN A 261 8.95 -2.59 -16.31
N ARG A 262 10.25 -2.64 -15.99
CA ARG A 262 11.27 -3.19 -16.92
C ARG A 262 10.99 -4.65 -17.28
N MET A 263 10.44 -5.44 -16.36
CA MET A 263 10.08 -6.83 -16.60
C MET A 263 8.95 -6.95 -17.62
N ALA A 264 7.86 -6.19 -17.42
CA ALA A 264 6.75 -6.17 -18.37
C ALA A 264 7.20 -5.69 -19.77
N GLU A 265 7.99 -4.61 -19.83
CA GLU A 265 8.55 -4.10 -21.09
C GLU A 265 9.47 -5.12 -21.78
N THR A 266 10.22 -5.91 -21.00
CA THR A 266 11.08 -6.98 -21.54
C THR A 266 10.26 -8.11 -22.12
N ALA A 267 9.17 -8.51 -21.47
CA ALA A 267 8.27 -9.53 -22.00
C ALA A 267 7.71 -9.10 -23.36
N VAL A 268 7.21 -7.86 -23.47
CA VAL A 268 6.70 -7.28 -24.73
C VAL A 268 7.80 -7.21 -25.79
N SER A 269 9.01 -6.83 -25.41
CA SER A 269 10.14 -6.73 -26.34
C SER A 269 10.56 -8.08 -26.94
N ILE A 270 10.37 -9.19 -26.22
CA ILE A 270 10.76 -10.53 -26.65
C ILE A 270 9.62 -11.24 -27.36
N LEU A 271 8.41 -11.19 -26.79
CA LEU A 271 7.24 -11.93 -27.28
C LEU A 271 6.43 -11.16 -28.33
N GLY A 272 6.71 -9.87 -28.52
CA GLY A 272 5.99 -9.00 -29.45
C GLY A 272 4.51 -8.89 -29.11
N MET A 273 3.65 -8.92 -30.12
CA MET A 273 2.20 -8.78 -29.96
C MET A 273 1.58 -9.88 -29.08
N ALA A 274 2.20 -11.06 -28.98
CA ALA A 274 1.69 -12.14 -28.13
C ALA A 274 1.70 -11.80 -26.63
N ALA A 275 2.52 -10.82 -26.20
CA ALA A 275 2.50 -10.32 -24.82
C ALA A 275 1.42 -9.25 -24.57
N LEU A 276 0.73 -8.78 -25.61
CA LEU A 276 -0.32 -7.77 -25.49
C LEU A 276 -1.70 -8.38 -25.22
N ASP A 277 -1.76 -9.70 -25.04
CA ASP A 277 -2.92 -10.43 -24.54
C ASP A 277 -2.54 -11.24 -23.29
N GLY A 278 -3.48 -11.39 -22.38
CA GLY A 278 -3.31 -12.12 -21.12
C GLY A 278 -2.37 -11.45 -20.11
N PRO A 279 -1.73 -12.23 -19.21
CA PRO A 279 -1.15 -11.65 -17.99
C PRO A 279 0.05 -10.72 -18.18
N TRP A 280 0.72 -10.76 -19.33
CA TRP A 280 1.77 -9.77 -19.64
C TRP A 280 1.18 -8.40 -19.99
N ALA A 281 0.02 -8.37 -20.63
CA ALA A 281 -0.73 -7.15 -20.90
C ALA A 281 -1.21 -6.52 -19.59
N ASP A 282 -1.78 -7.34 -18.70
CA ASP A 282 -2.24 -6.91 -17.37
C ASP A 282 -1.08 -6.37 -16.55
N ARG A 283 0.07 -7.07 -16.54
CA ARG A 283 1.27 -6.64 -15.83
C ARG A 283 1.85 -5.36 -16.42
N LEU A 284 1.85 -5.19 -17.75
CA LEU A 284 2.30 -3.97 -18.41
C LEU A 284 1.43 -2.77 -17.99
N ALA A 285 0.11 -2.89 -18.13
CA ALA A 285 -0.82 -1.83 -17.75
C ALA A 285 -0.74 -1.51 -16.25
N GLY A 286 -0.79 -2.54 -15.40
CA GLY A 286 -0.78 -2.40 -13.95
C GLY A 286 0.53 -1.84 -13.39
N SER A 287 1.69 -2.20 -13.97
CA SER A 287 3.02 -1.82 -13.46
C SER A 287 3.24 -0.30 -13.39
N ARG A 288 2.53 0.50 -14.21
CA ARG A 288 2.63 1.96 -14.21
C ARG A 288 2.12 2.59 -12.92
N SER A 289 1.12 1.98 -12.27
CA SER A 289 0.62 2.44 -10.98
C SER A 289 1.68 2.32 -9.86
N LEU A 290 2.63 1.39 -9.97
CA LEU A 290 3.61 1.09 -8.91
C LEU A 290 4.63 2.21 -8.66
N SER A 291 4.86 3.06 -9.67
CA SER A 291 5.68 4.28 -9.50
C SER A 291 4.91 5.42 -8.83
N ILE A 292 3.59 5.31 -8.67
CA ILE A 292 2.70 6.36 -8.16
C ILE A 292 2.16 5.99 -6.77
N ALA A 293 1.57 4.80 -6.64
CA ALA A 293 0.97 4.30 -5.41
C ALA A 293 2.01 4.04 -4.30
N GLY A 294 1.57 4.15 -3.03
CA GLY A 294 2.44 3.97 -1.86
C GLY A 294 3.53 5.05 -1.73
N GLY A 295 3.28 6.23 -2.31
CA GLY A 295 4.23 7.33 -2.45
C GLY A 295 4.94 7.30 -3.80
N THR A 296 4.93 8.43 -4.52
CA THR A 296 5.51 8.51 -5.86
C THR A 296 7.02 8.26 -5.87
N THR A 297 7.58 8.00 -7.05
CA THR A 297 9.04 7.91 -7.25
C THR A 297 9.75 9.16 -6.73
N GLU A 298 9.16 10.33 -6.99
CA GLU A 298 9.66 11.65 -6.61
C GLU A 298 9.64 11.81 -5.09
N VAL A 299 8.52 11.51 -4.43
CA VAL A 299 8.42 11.55 -2.96
C VAL A 299 9.42 10.60 -2.31
N ASN A 300 9.61 9.39 -2.85
CA ASN A 300 10.60 8.44 -2.34
C ASN A 300 12.04 8.95 -2.54
N LYS A 301 12.35 9.63 -3.64
CA LYS A 301 13.65 10.27 -3.86
C LYS A 301 13.87 11.43 -2.89
N ASN A 302 12.86 12.25 -2.61
CA ASN A 302 12.95 13.33 -1.62
C ASN A 302 13.19 12.77 -0.22
N ILE A 303 12.49 11.70 0.18
CA ILE A 303 12.74 10.99 1.45
C ILE A 303 14.19 10.53 1.56
N LEU A 304 14.75 9.94 0.51
CA LEU A 304 16.15 9.50 0.49
C LEU A 304 17.12 10.70 0.56
N GLY A 305 16.88 11.74 -0.23
CA GLY A 305 17.68 12.96 -0.20
C GLY A 305 17.73 13.59 1.19
N GLU A 306 16.57 13.87 1.77
CA GLU A 306 16.47 14.60 3.03
C GLU A 306 16.84 13.75 4.24
N ARG A 307 16.32 12.53 4.33
CA ARG A 307 16.40 11.72 5.57
C ARG A 307 17.54 10.72 5.60
N VAL A 308 18.10 10.38 4.44
CA VAL A 308 19.25 9.45 4.36
C VAL A 308 20.53 10.20 4.03
N LEU A 309 20.48 11.11 3.04
CA LEU A 309 21.66 11.87 2.59
C LEU A 309 21.83 13.21 3.31
N GLY A 310 20.84 13.67 4.08
CA GLY A 310 20.91 14.94 4.81
C GLY A 310 20.87 16.17 3.90
N LEU A 311 20.31 16.04 2.70
CA LEU A 311 20.13 17.16 1.79
C LEU A 311 19.07 18.14 2.34
N PRO A 312 19.15 19.43 1.99
CA PRO A 312 18.10 20.39 2.33
C PRO A 312 16.75 19.94 1.77
N ARG A 313 15.67 20.34 2.44
CA ARG A 313 14.31 20.18 1.92
C ARG A 313 14.14 20.90 0.59
N GLU A 314 13.34 20.31 -0.28
CA GLU A 314 12.92 20.98 -1.50
C GLU A 314 12.24 22.32 -1.15
N PRO A 315 12.61 23.44 -1.80
CA PRO A 315 11.96 24.72 -1.55
C PRO A 315 10.46 24.60 -1.82
N ALA A 316 9.64 24.99 -0.85
CA ALA A 316 8.21 25.15 -1.11
C ALA A 316 8.04 26.25 -2.17
N LEU A 317 7.22 25.99 -3.20
CA LEU A 317 6.79 27.06 -4.10
C LEU A 317 6.17 28.16 -3.23
N ALA A 318 6.67 29.40 -3.36
CA ALA A 318 6.01 30.54 -2.74
C ALA A 318 4.63 30.65 -3.39
N VAL A 319 3.58 30.35 -2.62
CA VAL A 319 2.18 30.53 -3.00
C VAL A 319 1.72 31.89 -2.48
#